data_AF-A0A4Q3YW73-F1
#
_entry.id   AF-A0A4Q3YW73-F1
#
_cell.length_a   1.000
_cell.length_b   1.000
_cell.length_c   1.000
_cell.angle_alpha   90.00
_cell.angle_beta   90.00
_cell.angle_gamma   90.00
#
_symmetry.space_group_name_H-M   'P 1'
#
loop_
_entity.id
_entity.type
_entity.pdbx_description
1 polymer ?
#
loop_
_entity_poly.entity_id
_entity_poly.type
_entity_poly.pdbx_seq_one_letter_code
_entity_poly.pdbx_strand_id
1 'polypeptide(L)'
;MSDYNQKFRSIQRKFLNSIDVRVARMREALELFASGKTTDRSKLHLLIHDFTGNAAMLELHEIALEARKALNIFEGSEEAQNQEATGWIEEIGGSLDRVVILKEKHEALK
;
A
#
# COMPACT_ATOMS: atom_id res chain seq x y z
N MET A 1 -16.84 23.80 13.95
CA MET A 1 -16.56 22.56 13.17
C MET A 1 -17.42 21.45 13.75
N SER A 2 -18.17 20.70 12.93
CA SER A 2 -19.02 19.61 13.46
C SER A 2 -18.16 18.49 14.05
N ASP A 3 -18.70 17.78 15.04
CA ASP A 3 -18.11 16.61 15.69
C ASP A 3 -17.64 15.55 14.67
N TYR A 4 -18.37 15.40 13.56
CA TYR A 4 -17.99 14.54 12.44
C TYR A 4 -16.65 14.90 11.80
N ASN A 5 -16.41 16.19 11.50
CA ASN A 5 -15.16 16.63 10.86
C ASN A 5 -13.95 16.42 11.77
N GLN A 6 -14.13 16.55 13.09
CA GLN A 6 -13.07 16.28 14.06
C GLN A 6 -12.76 14.77 14.15
N LYS A 7 -13.81 13.94 14.20
CA LYS A 7 -13.68 12.47 14.18
C LYS A 7 -13.00 11.98 12.91
N PHE A 8 -13.43 12.46 11.74
CA PHE A 8 -12.83 12.12 10.45
C PHE A 8 -11.34 12.46 10.40
N ARG A 9 -10.96 13.69 10.77
CA ARG A 9 -9.54 14.11 10.83
C ARG A 9 -8.72 13.27 11.82
N SER A 10 -9.32 12.86 12.93
CA SER A 10 -8.66 11.98 13.91
C SER A 10 -8.39 10.58 13.33
N ILE A 11 -9.37 9.98 12.63
CA ILE A 11 -9.20 8.70 11.96
C ILE A 11 -8.15 8.80 10.84
N GLN A 12 -8.24 9.83 10.01
CA GLN A 12 -7.27 10.08 8.94
C GLN A 12 -5.84 10.22 9.49
N ARG A 13 -5.66 10.93 10.61
CA ARG A 13 -4.36 11.05 11.29
C ARG A 13 -3.86 9.70 11.82
N LYS A 14 -4.72 8.91 12.46
CA LYS A 14 -4.37 7.57 12.94
C LYS A 14 -3.95 6.65 11.79
N PHE A 15 -4.63 6.75 10.65
CA PHE A 15 -4.27 5.99 9.47
C PHE A 15 -2.88 6.41 8.94
N LEU A 16 -2.63 7.71 8.74
CA LEU A 16 -1.33 8.23 8.32
C LEU A 16 -0.19 7.75 9.23
N ASN A 17 -0.36 7.85 10.55
CA ASN A 17 0.62 7.37 11.53
C ASN A 17 0.86 5.85 11.48
N SER A 18 -0.08 5.08 10.90
CA SER A 18 0.05 3.63 10.75
C SER A 18 0.66 3.21 9.42
N ILE A 19 0.87 4.13 8.47
CA ILE A 19 1.33 3.81 7.11
C ILE A 19 2.67 3.09 7.13
N ASP A 20 3.65 3.58 7.91
CA ASP A 20 5.01 2.98 7.93
C ASP A 20 4.96 1.51 8.34
N VAL A 21 4.19 1.19 9.39
CA VAL A 21 4.02 -0.19 9.88
C VAL A 21 3.30 -1.06 8.86
N ARG A 22 2.28 -0.51 8.17
CA ARG A 22 1.53 -1.23 7.14
C ARG A 22 2.41 -1.51 5.92
N VAL A 23 3.18 -0.52 5.47
CA VAL A 23 4.15 -0.65 4.37
C VAL A 23 5.23 -1.67 4.72
N ALA A 24 5.78 -1.63 5.93
CA ALA A 24 6.77 -2.62 6.38
C ALA A 24 6.23 -4.05 6.34
N ARG A 25 4.97 -4.27 6.76
CA ARG A 25 4.31 -5.59 6.66
C ARG A 25 4.07 -6.04 5.22
N MET A 26 3.73 -5.11 4.33
CA MET A 26 3.61 -5.42 2.89
C MET A 26 4.96 -5.79 2.28
N ARG A 27 6.04 -5.08 2.66
CA ARG A 27 7.41 -5.41 2.24
C ARG A 27 7.83 -6.79 2.70
N GLU A 28 7.63 -7.10 3.98
CA GLU A 28 7.92 -8.43 4.52
C GLU A 28 7.16 -9.52 3.75
N ALA A 29 5.86 -9.32 3.50
CA ALA A 29 5.07 -10.27 2.73
C ALA A 29 5.56 -10.41 1.28
N LEU A 30 5.96 -9.30 0.64
CA LEU A 30 6.54 -9.28 -0.71
C LEU A 30 7.89 -10.00 -0.76
N GLU A 31 8.77 -9.80 0.20
CA GLU A 31 10.08 -10.46 0.30
C GLU A 31 9.93 -11.98 0.55
N LEU A 32 9.01 -12.37 1.42
CA LEU A 32 8.69 -13.78 1.65
C LEU A 32 8.17 -14.45 0.37
N PHE A 33 7.34 -13.74 -0.39
CA PHE A 33 6.83 -14.24 -1.66
C PHE A 33 7.95 -14.33 -2.71
N ALA A 34 8.75 -13.28 -2.86
CA ALA A 34 9.88 -13.20 -3.79
C ALA A 34 10.94 -14.29 -3.53
N SER A 35 11.19 -14.60 -2.26
CA SER A 35 12.16 -15.64 -1.87
C SER A 35 11.60 -17.07 -1.95
N GLY A 36 10.34 -17.25 -2.38
CA GLY A 36 9.68 -18.55 -2.42
C GLY A 36 9.41 -19.17 -1.04
N LYS A 37 9.64 -18.42 0.05
CA LYS A 37 9.38 -18.85 1.42
C LYS A 37 7.89 -18.92 1.73
N THR A 38 7.07 -18.23 0.94
CA THR A 38 5.62 -18.40 0.93
C THR A 38 5.10 -18.41 -0.51
N THR A 39 4.11 -19.24 -0.77
CA THR A 39 3.31 -19.22 -1.99
C THR A 39 1.95 -18.54 -1.76
N ASP A 40 1.66 -18.13 -0.52
CA ASP A 40 0.42 -17.46 -0.15
C ASP A 40 0.38 -16.03 -0.68
N ARG A 41 -0.14 -15.90 -1.91
CA ARG A 41 -0.43 -14.62 -2.57
C ARG A 41 -1.56 -13.85 -1.89
N SER A 42 -2.51 -14.56 -1.29
CA SER A 42 -3.70 -13.97 -0.70
C SER A 42 -3.35 -13.03 0.45
N LYS A 43 -2.32 -13.35 1.24
CA LYS A 43 -1.85 -12.46 2.29
C LYS A 43 -1.37 -11.10 1.77
N LEU A 44 -0.51 -11.07 0.75
CA LEU A 44 -0.01 -9.81 0.18
C LEU A 44 -1.12 -9.04 -0.53
N HIS A 45 -1.95 -9.75 -1.30
CA HIS A 45 -3.13 -9.18 -1.95
C HIS A 45 -4.04 -8.44 -0.97
N LEU A 46 -4.46 -9.13 0.11
CA LEU A 46 -5.35 -8.55 1.12
C LEU A 46 -4.73 -7.34 1.81
N LEU A 47 -3.43 -7.38 2.13
CA LEU A 47 -2.75 -6.24 2.77
C LEU A 47 -2.79 -4.99 1.88
N ILE A 48 -2.45 -5.12 0.59
CA ILE A 48 -2.44 -3.99 -0.35
C ILE A 48 -3.89 -3.55 -0.66
N HIS A 49 -4.81 -4.49 -0.83
CA HIS A 49 -6.23 -4.22 -1.07
C HIS A 49 -6.87 -3.40 0.07
N ASP A 50 -6.75 -3.87 1.31
CA ASP A 50 -7.31 -3.19 2.47
C ASP A 50 -6.68 -1.82 2.67
N PHE A 51 -5.37 -1.70 2.43
CA PHE A 51 -4.69 -0.40 2.48
C PHE A 51 -5.26 0.58 1.45
N THR A 52 -5.43 0.11 0.21
CA THR A 52 -5.98 0.91 -0.89
C THR A 52 -7.40 1.39 -0.57
N GLY A 53 -8.25 0.49 -0.07
CA GLY A 53 -9.62 0.82 0.34
C GLY A 53 -9.66 1.85 1.47
N ASN A 54 -8.85 1.64 2.51
CA ASN A 54 -8.77 2.57 3.65
C ASN A 54 -8.27 3.96 3.22
N ALA A 55 -7.25 4.04 2.36
CA ALA A 55 -6.74 5.31 1.86
C ALA A 55 -7.80 6.08 1.03
N ALA A 56 -8.56 5.37 0.19
CA ALA A 56 -9.63 5.96 -0.60
C ALA A 56 -10.78 6.50 0.27
N MET A 57 -11.21 5.72 1.26
CA MET A 57 -12.26 6.14 2.21
C MET A 57 -11.87 7.35 3.07
N LEU A 58 -10.56 7.56 3.27
CA LEU A 58 -10.02 8.66 4.06
C LEU A 58 -9.60 9.86 3.20
N GLU A 59 -10.03 9.91 1.93
CA GLU A 59 -9.75 10.99 0.99
C GLU A 59 -8.24 11.24 0.76
N LEU A 60 -7.42 10.20 0.97
CA LEU A 60 -5.98 10.22 0.70
C LEU A 60 -5.73 9.73 -0.73
N HIS A 61 -6.28 10.44 -1.71
CA HIS A 61 -6.36 9.97 -3.10
C HIS A 61 -5.01 9.65 -3.73
N GLU A 62 -3.97 10.46 -3.50
CA GLU A 62 -2.62 10.21 -4.03
C GLU A 62 -2.06 8.88 -3.47
N ILE A 63 -2.22 8.64 -2.16
CA ILE A 63 -1.79 7.41 -1.49
C ILE A 63 -2.58 6.21 -2.01
N ALA A 64 -3.90 6.35 -2.18
CA ALA A 64 -4.76 5.28 -2.68
C ALA A 64 -4.41 4.90 -4.12
N LEU A 65 -4.14 5.88 -4.98
CA LEU A 65 -3.73 5.65 -6.37
C LEU A 65 -2.40 4.91 -6.44
N GLU A 66 -1.42 5.30 -5.62
CA GLU A 66 -0.12 4.65 -5.62
C GLU A 66 -0.19 3.21 -5.09
N ALA A 67 -0.98 2.96 -4.04
CA ALA A 67 -1.23 1.60 -3.57
C ALA A 67 -2.01 0.74 -4.58
N ARG A 68 -2.95 1.35 -5.32
CA ARG A 68 -3.67 0.67 -6.41
C ARG A 68 -2.73 0.24 -7.53
N LYS A 69 -1.70 1.04 -7.87
CA LYS A 69 -0.70 0.63 -8.86
C LYS A 69 0.04 -0.64 -8.41
N ALA A 70 0.51 -0.66 -7.16
CA ALA A 70 1.15 -1.84 -6.58
C ALA A 70 0.23 -3.07 -6.63
N LEU A 71 -1.06 -2.90 -6.33
CA LEU A 71 -2.04 -3.97 -6.39
C LEU A 71 -2.25 -4.49 -7.83
N ASN A 72 -2.40 -3.59 -8.81
CA ASN A 72 -2.60 -3.97 -10.20
C ASN A 72 -1.38 -4.72 -10.76
N ILE A 73 -0.15 -4.30 -10.41
CA ILE A 73 1.08 -5.01 -10.78
C ILE A 73 1.08 -6.41 -10.17
N PHE A 74 0.71 -6.50 -8.89
CA PHE A 74 0.62 -7.79 -8.21
C PHE A 74 -0.41 -8.71 -8.87
N GLU A 75 -1.62 -8.23 -9.15
CA GLU A 75 -2.68 -8.99 -9.82
C GLU A 75 -2.27 -9.40 -11.25
N GLY A 76 -1.68 -8.50 -12.03
CA GLY A 76 -1.21 -8.79 -13.39
C GLY A 76 -0.02 -9.75 -13.46
N SER A 77 0.80 -9.84 -12.41
CA SER A 77 1.88 -10.84 -12.32
C SER A 77 1.37 -12.29 -12.26
N GLU A 78 0.08 -12.50 -11.98
CA GLU A 78 -0.55 -13.83 -12.00
C GLU A 78 -0.79 -14.34 -13.44
N GLU A 79 -1.08 -13.41 -14.35
CA GLU A 79 -1.38 -13.70 -15.76
C GLU A 79 -0.09 -13.94 -16.56
N ALA A 80 1.02 -13.32 -16.15
CA ALA A 80 2.34 -13.47 -16.74
C ALA A 80 3.10 -14.68 -16.16
N GLN A 81 2.60 -15.91 -16.37
CA GLN A 81 3.24 -17.14 -15.87
C GLN A 81 4.62 -17.46 -16.47
N ASN A 82 5.19 -16.61 -17.32
CA ASN A 82 6.52 -16.87 -17.89
C ASN A 82 7.26 -15.57 -18.25
N GLN A 83 8.50 -15.52 -17.73
CA GLN A 83 9.65 -14.70 -18.13
C GLN A 83 9.75 -13.28 -17.52
N GLU A 84 10.90 -13.07 -16.84
CA GLU A 84 11.37 -11.86 -16.10
C GLU A 84 10.90 -11.73 -14.62
N ALA A 85 11.39 -12.66 -13.78
CA ALA A 85 10.89 -12.97 -12.45
C ALA A 85 11.17 -11.97 -11.29
N THR A 86 11.64 -10.73 -11.54
CA THR A 86 11.97 -9.78 -10.44
C THR A 86 11.53 -8.34 -10.63
N GLY A 87 11.29 -7.87 -11.87
CA GLY A 87 10.98 -6.46 -12.13
C GLY A 87 9.73 -5.97 -11.41
N TRP A 88 8.68 -6.79 -11.40
CA TRP A 88 7.42 -6.45 -10.74
C TRP A 88 7.55 -6.35 -9.20
N ILE A 89 8.49 -7.08 -8.58
CA ILE A 89 8.77 -6.97 -7.13
C ILE A 89 9.39 -5.60 -6.82
N GLU A 90 10.37 -5.19 -7.62
CA GLU A 90 11.01 -3.88 -7.49
C GLU A 90 10.00 -2.75 -7.73
N GLU A 91 9.10 -2.90 -8.71
CA GLU A 91 8.06 -1.92 -8.98
C GLU A 91 7.05 -1.79 -7.83
N ILE A 92 6.59 -2.92 -7.27
CA ILE A 92 5.73 -2.89 -6.07
C ILE A 92 6.48 -2.22 -4.91
N GLY A 93 7.74 -2.60 -4.68
CA GLY A 93 8.58 -1.99 -3.65
C GLY A 93 8.71 -0.47 -3.84
N GLY A 94 8.95 0.00 -5.06
CA GLY A 94 9.02 1.43 -5.38
C GLY A 94 7.69 2.15 -5.18
N SER A 95 6.56 1.52 -5.46
CA SER A 95 5.24 2.09 -5.13
C SER A 95 5.00 2.18 -3.62
N LEU A 96 5.45 1.19 -2.84
CA LEU A 96 5.39 1.23 -1.38
C LEU A 96 6.27 2.36 -0.80
N ASP A 97 7.45 2.63 -1.38
CA ASP A 97 8.27 3.80 -1.00
C ASP A 97 7.58 5.12 -1.32
N ARG A 98 6.98 5.21 -2.51
CA ARG A 98 6.21 6.41 -2.90
C ARG A 98 5.03 6.66 -1.96
N VAL A 99 4.37 5.63 -1.43
CA VAL A 99 3.34 5.78 -0.40
C VAL A 99 3.87 6.47 0.86
N VAL A 100 5.07 6.12 1.32
CA VAL A 100 5.71 6.75 2.49
C VAL A 100 6.05 8.21 2.20
N ILE A 101 6.59 8.52 1.01
CA ILE A 101 6.87 9.89 0.57
C ILE A 101 5.58 10.74 0.52
N LEU A 102 4.49 10.17 0.01
CA LEU A 102 3.19 10.84 -0.06
C LEU A 102 2.61 11.11 1.34
N LYS A 103 2.79 10.19 2.29
CA LYS A 103 2.44 10.41 3.70
C LYS A 103 3.19 11.63 4.26
N GLU A 104 4.50 11.72 4.06
CA GLU A 104 5.32 12.85 4.55
C GLU A 104 4.85 14.19 3.96
N LYS A 105 4.52 14.21 2.66
CA LYS A 105 3.91 15.38 1.99
C LYS A 105 2.59 15.79 2.65
N HIS A 106 1.73 14.83 2.99
CA HIS A 106 0.45 15.09 3.69
C HIS A 106 0.65 15.59 5.13
N GLU A 107 1.74 15.24 5.78
CA GLU A 107 2.10 15.72 7.12
C GLU A 107 2.71 17.12 7.09
N ALA A 108 3.49 17.46 6.06
CA ALA A 108 4.12 18.78 5.87
C ALA A 108 3.14 19.91 5.52
N LEU A 109 1.94 19.58 5.02
CA LEU A 109 0.89 20.54 4.64
C LEU A 109 -0.06 20.91 5.80
N LYS A 110 0.21 20.43 7.02
CA LYS A 110 -0.61 20.68 8.23
C LYS A 110 0.07 21.66 9.17
#